data_AF-A0A7Y0Z8T3-F1
#
_entry.id   AF-A0A7Y0Z8T3-F1
#
_cell.length_a   1.000
_cell.length_b   1.000
_cell.length_c   1.000
_cell.angle_alpha   90.00
_cell.angle_beta   90.00
_cell.angle_gamma   90.00
#
_symmetry.space_group_name_H-M   'P 1'
#
loop_
_entity.id
_entity.type
_entity.pdbx_description
1 polymer ?
#
loop_
_entity_poly.entity_id
_entity_poly.type
_entity_poly.pdbx_seq_one_letter_code
_entity_poly.pdbx_strand_id
1 'polypeptide(L)'
;MSMLAKCIGCGCDDRHACVKNGLACHWLAVDYQAGEGVCSECSASMNRWTRDIGENIDQMMEALMLGMDGISSPEAIVAALVRQRSLIEQLAALCEATKLFAMSANQFAESRAHIEATYTAGDRLCWSWVWVMSRIVEAPTTFHMRAAVRLCVPLVAFYLQTHTES
;
A
#
# COMPACT_ATOMS: atom_id res chain seq x y z
N MET A 1 -7.31 15.17 -24.27
CA MET A 1 -8.72 14.74 -24.08
C MET A 1 -8.84 14.21 -22.67
N SER A 2 -9.76 14.74 -21.86
CA SER A 2 -10.12 14.12 -20.57
C SER A 2 -10.78 12.78 -20.89
N MET A 3 -10.14 11.67 -20.52
CA MET A 3 -10.81 10.38 -20.56
C MET A 3 -11.75 10.30 -19.36
N LEU A 4 -13.03 10.03 -19.63
CA LEU A 4 -14.03 9.78 -18.60
C LEU A 4 -13.73 8.43 -17.97
N ALA A 5 -13.58 8.41 -16.65
CA ALA A 5 -13.41 7.17 -15.91
C ALA A 5 -14.78 6.59 -15.53
N LYS A 6 -14.92 5.26 -15.64
CA LYS A 6 -16.16 4.54 -15.30
C LYS A 6 -15.94 3.58 -14.14
N CYS A 7 -16.91 3.55 -13.23
CA CYS A 7 -16.87 2.63 -12.11
C CYS A 7 -17.08 1.19 -12.61
N ILE A 8 -16.14 0.29 -12.31
CA ILE A 8 -16.24 -1.12 -12.70
C ILE A 8 -17.36 -1.88 -11.98
N GLY A 9 -17.94 -1.28 -10.93
CA GLY A 9 -19.03 -1.86 -10.15
C GLY A 9 -20.42 -1.44 -10.65
N CYS A 10 -20.66 -0.13 -10.74
CA CYS A 10 -21.99 0.42 -11.06
C CYS A 10 -22.04 1.22 -12.37
N GLY A 11 -20.90 1.46 -13.02
CA GLY A 11 -20.82 2.23 -14.27
C GLY A 11 -20.95 3.74 -14.13
N CYS A 12 -21.04 4.31 -12.91
CA CYS A 12 -21.01 5.76 -12.72
C CYS A 12 -19.72 6.37 -13.28
N ASP A 13 -19.77 7.63 -13.70
CA ASP A 13 -18.63 8.33 -14.28
C ASP A 13 -18.47 9.74 -13.70
N ASP A 14 -17.45 10.47 -14.15
CA ASP A 14 -17.13 11.82 -13.67
C ASP A 14 -18.27 12.84 -13.84
N ARG A 15 -19.29 12.52 -14.65
CA ARG A 15 -20.44 13.37 -14.93
C ARG A 15 -21.75 12.79 -14.41
N HIS A 16 -21.79 11.50 -14.12
CA HIS A 16 -23.00 10.77 -13.72
C HIS A 16 -22.71 9.91 -12.49
N ALA A 17 -22.83 10.51 -11.30
CA ALA A 17 -22.71 9.80 -10.04
C ALA A 17 -23.94 8.92 -9.76
N CYS A 18 -23.73 7.79 -9.09
CA CYS A 18 -24.82 7.11 -8.39
C CYS A 18 -25.29 7.97 -7.22
N VAL A 19 -26.59 7.93 -6.93
CA VAL A 19 -27.18 8.59 -5.77
C VAL A 19 -27.85 7.54 -4.89
N LYS A 20 -27.44 7.46 -3.62
CA LYS A 20 -28.03 6.58 -2.63
C LYS A 20 -28.28 7.34 -1.34
N ASN A 21 -29.48 7.21 -0.78
CA ASN A 21 -29.93 7.99 0.38
C ASN A 21 -29.72 9.52 0.22
N GLY A 22 -29.85 10.03 -1.01
CA GLY A 22 -29.65 11.45 -1.32
C GLY A 22 -28.20 11.92 -1.42
N LEU A 23 -27.22 11.02 -1.24
CA LEU A 23 -25.79 11.34 -1.37
C LEU A 23 -25.23 10.79 -2.68
N ALA A 24 -24.53 11.66 -3.42
CA ALA A 24 -23.79 11.26 -4.60
C ALA A 24 -22.52 10.48 -4.21
N CYS A 25 -22.21 9.42 -4.96
CA CYS A 25 -20.95 8.71 -4.76
C CYS A 25 -19.74 9.54 -5.19
N HIS A 26 -18.57 9.21 -4.66
CA HIS A 26 -17.28 9.76 -5.08
C HIS A 26 -16.29 8.64 -5.40
N TRP A 27 -15.19 8.93 -6.09
CA TRP A 27 -14.17 7.93 -6.38
C TRP A 27 -13.46 7.48 -5.10
N LEU A 28 -13.40 6.17 -4.86
CA LEU A 28 -12.48 5.55 -3.88
C LEU A 28 -11.11 5.28 -4.50
N ALA A 29 -11.11 4.89 -5.78
CA ALA A 29 -9.92 4.73 -6.61
C ALA A 29 -10.32 5.02 -8.07
N VAL A 30 -9.45 5.67 -8.85
CA VAL A 30 -9.73 6.01 -10.25
C VAL A 30 -8.44 6.10 -11.04
N ASP A 31 -8.39 5.39 -12.16
CA ASP A 31 -7.32 5.45 -13.14
C ASP A 31 -7.86 6.09 -14.41
N TYR A 32 -7.61 7.40 -14.54
CA TYR A 32 -8.04 8.16 -15.71
C TYR A 32 -7.33 7.74 -17.00
N GLN A 33 -6.18 7.07 -16.93
CA GLN A 33 -5.52 6.55 -18.14
C GLN A 33 -6.21 5.30 -18.66
N ALA A 34 -6.64 4.41 -17.75
CA ALA A 34 -7.43 3.23 -18.10
C ALA A 34 -8.91 3.55 -18.37
N GLY A 35 -9.40 4.72 -17.91
CA GLY A 35 -10.82 5.06 -18.00
C GLY A 35 -11.69 4.25 -17.04
N GLU A 36 -11.11 3.77 -15.93
CA GLU A 36 -11.78 2.89 -14.98
C GLU A 36 -11.61 3.39 -13.54
N GLY A 37 -12.51 3.02 -12.65
CA GLY A 37 -12.41 3.32 -11.23
C GLY A 37 -13.36 2.49 -10.37
N VAL A 38 -13.39 2.78 -9.07
CA VAL A 38 -14.34 2.25 -8.09
C VAL A 38 -14.88 3.40 -7.28
N CYS A 39 -16.19 3.61 -7.28
CA CYS A 39 -16.83 4.64 -6.46
C CYS A 39 -17.17 4.16 -5.05
N SER A 40 -17.54 5.09 -4.17
CA SER A 40 -17.85 4.87 -2.75
C SER A 40 -18.99 3.90 -2.52
N GLU A 41 -19.93 3.80 -3.46
CA GLU A 41 -21.05 2.83 -3.41
C GLU A 41 -20.66 1.42 -3.88
N CYS A 42 -19.50 1.27 -4.50
CA CYS A 42 -19.01 0.02 -5.07
C CYS A 42 -17.76 -0.51 -4.35
N SER A 43 -17.61 -0.24 -3.05
CA SER A 43 -16.47 -0.70 -2.24
C SER A 43 -16.22 -2.21 -2.36
N ALA A 44 -17.25 -3.04 -2.55
CA ALA A 44 -17.10 -4.47 -2.80
C ALA A 44 -16.35 -4.81 -4.12
N SER A 45 -16.46 -3.95 -5.14
CA SER A 45 -15.73 -4.10 -6.41
C SER A 45 -14.26 -3.68 -6.29
N MET A 46 -13.85 -3.10 -5.17
CA MET A 46 -12.43 -2.81 -4.90
C MET A 46 -11.58 -4.08 -4.90
N ASN A 47 -12.13 -5.21 -4.45
CA ASN A 47 -11.42 -6.50 -4.52
C ASN A 47 -11.24 -6.98 -5.96
N ARG A 48 -12.05 -6.55 -6.93
CA ARG A 48 -11.84 -6.83 -8.37
C ARG A 48 -10.81 -5.88 -8.96
N TRP A 49 -10.88 -4.61 -8.58
CA TRP A 49 -9.89 -3.60 -8.93
C TRP A 49 -8.45 -3.98 -8.54
N THR A 50 -8.31 -4.74 -7.45
CA THR A 50 -7.01 -5.18 -6.93
C THR A 50 -6.70 -6.65 -7.18
N ARG A 51 -7.60 -7.47 -7.76
CA ARG A 51 -7.62 -8.94 -7.55
C ARG A 51 -6.40 -9.70 -8.07
N ASP A 52 -5.90 -9.38 -9.26
CA ASP A 52 -4.83 -10.19 -9.88
C ASP A 52 -3.47 -10.04 -9.18
N ILE A 53 -3.29 -8.96 -8.42
CA ILE A 53 -2.09 -8.70 -7.62
C ILE A 53 -2.39 -8.86 -6.11
N GLY A 54 -3.64 -8.65 -5.71
CA GLY A 54 -4.04 -8.49 -4.32
C GLY A 54 -4.05 -9.76 -3.48
N GLU A 55 -4.42 -10.91 -4.04
CA GLU A 55 -4.38 -12.19 -3.31
C GLU A 55 -2.93 -12.61 -3.01
N ASN A 56 -2.00 -12.36 -3.93
CA ASN A 56 -0.58 -12.62 -3.72
C ASN A 56 0.03 -11.68 -2.66
N ILE A 57 -0.35 -10.40 -2.65
CA ILE A 57 0.09 -9.43 -1.64
C ILE A 57 -0.36 -9.85 -0.23
N ASP A 58 -1.63 -10.22 -0.07
CA ASP A 58 -2.18 -10.53 1.25
C ASP A 58 -1.51 -11.79 1.85
N GLN A 59 -1.28 -12.84 1.05
CA GLN A 59 -0.57 -14.06 1.48
C GLN A 59 0.91 -13.79 1.82
N MET A 60 1.59 -12.98 1.01
CA MET A 60 3.00 -12.64 1.26
C MET A 60 3.16 -11.75 2.49
N MET A 61 2.21 -10.83 2.75
CA MET A 61 2.19 -10.07 4.00
C MET A 61 1.96 -10.98 5.21
N GLU A 62 1.05 -11.94 5.12
CA GLU A 62 0.82 -12.90 6.20
C GLU A 62 2.10 -13.70 6.50
N ALA A 63 2.79 -14.19 5.47
CA ALA A 63 4.07 -14.88 5.62
C ALA A 63 5.14 -13.99 6.26
N LEU A 64 5.23 -12.72 5.84
CA LEU A 64 6.17 -11.74 6.41
C LEU A 64 5.87 -11.45 7.88
N MET A 65 4.60 -11.25 8.23
CA MET A 65 4.15 -11.02 9.60
C MET A 65 4.49 -12.22 10.50
N LEU A 66 4.26 -13.45 10.02
CA LEU A 66 4.63 -14.66 10.74
C LEU A 66 6.15 -14.76 10.96
N GLY A 67 6.96 -14.40 9.97
CA GLY A 67 8.43 -14.36 10.09
C GLY A 67 8.96 -13.25 11.02
N MET A 68 8.13 -12.26 11.31
CA MET A 68 8.43 -11.14 12.21
C MET A 68 7.83 -11.31 13.62
N ASP A 69 7.07 -12.38 13.87
CA ASP A 69 6.35 -12.57 15.12
C ASP A 69 7.28 -12.70 16.33
N GLY A 70 6.90 -12.06 17.44
CA GLY A 70 7.70 -12.01 18.67
C GLY A 70 8.97 -11.16 18.62
N ILE A 71 9.26 -10.46 17.52
CA ILE A 71 10.46 -9.63 17.35
C ILE A 71 10.18 -8.18 17.78
N SER A 72 10.96 -7.66 18.73
CA SER A 72 10.68 -6.35 19.35
C SER A 72 11.86 -5.41 19.52
N SER A 73 13.12 -5.89 19.48
CA SER A 73 14.29 -4.99 19.53
C SER A 73 14.66 -4.45 18.14
N PRO A 74 15.19 -3.22 18.02
CA PRO A 74 15.58 -2.65 16.74
C PRO A 74 16.55 -3.53 15.94
N GLU A 75 17.55 -4.10 16.60
CA GLU A 75 18.57 -4.95 15.97
C GLU A 75 17.96 -6.27 15.50
N ALA A 76 17.06 -6.86 16.29
CA ALA A 76 16.36 -8.09 15.94
C ALA A 76 15.39 -7.87 14.77
N ILE A 77 14.72 -6.71 14.71
CA ILE A 77 13.89 -6.29 13.58
C ILE A 77 14.75 -6.21 12.32
N VAL A 78 15.87 -5.49 12.34
CA VAL A 78 16.77 -5.38 11.19
C VAL A 78 17.25 -6.75 10.72
N ALA A 79 17.74 -7.59 11.65
CA ALA A 79 18.20 -8.93 11.31
C ALA A 79 17.09 -9.80 10.69
N ALA A 80 15.85 -9.65 11.15
CA ALA A 80 14.71 -10.38 10.60
C ALA A 80 14.31 -9.89 9.21
N LEU A 81 14.32 -8.58 8.97
CA LEU A 81 14.06 -7.99 7.66
C LEU A 81 15.13 -8.43 6.64
N VAL A 82 16.40 -8.47 7.05
CA VAL A 82 17.50 -8.99 6.22
C VAL A 82 17.29 -10.47 5.88
N ARG A 83 16.93 -11.32 6.86
CA ARG A 83 16.59 -12.74 6.60
C ARG A 83 15.43 -12.92 5.63
N GLN A 84 14.47 -11.98 5.61
CA GLN A 84 13.28 -12.02 4.77
C GLN A 84 13.41 -11.20 3.47
N ARG A 85 14.63 -10.77 3.10
CA ARG A 85 14.89 -9.88 1.96
C ARG A 85 14.15 -10.26 0.68
N SER A 86 14.29 -11.51 0.24
CA SER A 86 13.66 -11.98 -1.01
C SER A 86 12.13 -11.86 -0.98
N LEU A 87 11.51 -12.15 0.17
CA LEU A 87 10.06 -12.02 0.34
C LEU A 87 9.63 -10.54 0.28
N ILE A 88 10.36 -9.67 0.97
CA ILE A 88 10.09 -8.22 1.03
C ILE A 88 10.25 -7.58 -0.36
N GLU A 89 11.29 -7.94 -1.11
CA GLU A 89 11.55 -7.41 -2.45
C GLU A 89 10.45 -7.84 -3.45
N GLN A 90 10.04 -9.12 -3.42
CA GLN A 90 8.94 -9.60 -4.27
C GLN A 90 7.60 -8.93 -3.90
N LEU A 91 7.32 -8.78 -2.60
CA LEU A 91 6.10 -8.14 -2.12
C LEU A 91 6.07 -6.66 -2.49
N ALA A 92 7.19 -5.95 -2.36
CA ALA A 92 7.31 -4.58 -2.80
C ALA A 92 7.06 -4.45 -4.30
N ALA A 93 7.63 -5.33 -5.13
CA ALA A 93 7.38 -5.32 -6.57
C ALA A 93 5.90 -5.52 -6.92
N LEU A 94 5.19 -6.42 -6.22
CA LEU A 94 3.74 -6.57 -6.38
C LEU A 94 2.98 -5.32 -5.93
N CYS A 95 3.35 -4.73 -4.79
CA CYS A 95 2.75 -3.49 -4.30
C CYS A 95 2.92 -2.34 -5.32
N GLU A 96 4.13 -2.16 -5.85
CA GLU A 96 4.47 -1.14 -6.86
C GLU A 96 3.73 -1.34 -8.18
N ALA A 97 3.46 -2.60 -8.56
CA ALA A 97 2.66 -2.93 -9.75
C ALA A 97 1.16 -2.60 -9.59
N THR A 98 0.69 -2.25 -8.39
CA THR A 98 -0.71 -1.87 -8.20
C THR A 98 -1.01 -0.45 -8.70
N LYS A 99 -2.19 -0.27 -9.31
CA LYS A 99 -2.71 1.08 -9.62
C LYS A 99 -2.78 1.98 -8.39
N LEU A 100 -3.05 1.40 -7.21
CA LEU A 100 -3.09 2.14 -5.94
C LEU A 100 -1.74 2.79 -5.61
N PHE A 101 -0.64 2.06 -5.78
CA PHE A 101 0.68 2.63 -5.56
C PHE A 101 1.00 3.75 -6.57
N ALA A 102 0.69 3.54 -7.85
CA ALA A 102 0.90 4.55 -8.90
C ALA A 102 0.15 5.86 -8.60
N MET A 103 -1.10 5.78 -8.10
CA MET A 103 -1.88 6.94 -7.71
C MET A 103 -1.34 7.67 -6.47
N SER A 104 -0.52 7.00 -5.66
CA SER A 104 -0.06 7.48 -4.37
C SER A 104 1.45 7.75 -4.30
N ALA A 105 2.09 7.93 -5.46
CA ALA A 105 3.52 8.24 -5.54
C ALA A 105 3.93 9.46 -4.69
N ASN A 106 3.06 10.48 -4.59
CA ASN A 106 3.29 11.64 -3.73
C ASN A 106 3.31 11.25 -2.24
N GLN A 107 2.34 10.45 -1.77
CA GLN A 107 2.30 9.99 -0.39
C GLN A 107 3.50 9.09 -0.03
N PHE A 108 3.98 8.29 -0.99
CA PHE A 108 5.21 7.52 -0.83
C PHE A 108 6.42 8.44 -0.64
N ALA A 109 6.59 9.45 -1.49
CA ALA A 109 7.68 10.41 -1.39
C ALA A 109 7.65 11.21 -0.07
N GLU A 110 6.46 11.64 0.36
CA GLU A 110 6.26 12.33 1.64
C GLU A 110 6.63 11.43 2.83
N SER A 111 6.16 10.18 2.83
CA SER A 111 6.48 9.20 3.88
C SER A 111 7.98 8.93 3.96
N ARG A 112 8.65 8.81 2.81
CA ARG A 112 10.09 8.65 2.72
C ARG A 112 10.83 9.87 3.28
N ALA A 113 10.44 11.07 2.87
CA ALA A 113 11.05 12.31 3.36
C ALA A 113 10.90 12.45 4.88
N HIS A 114 9.75 12.05 5.43
CA HIS A 114 9.52 12.02 6.87
C HIS A 114 10.47 11.07 7.61
N ILE A 115 10.66 9.85 7.11
CA ILE A 115 11.61 8.87 7.68
C ILE A 115 13.04 9.41 7.60
N GLU A 116 13.45 9.96 6.46
CA GLU A 116 14.81 10.47 6.26
C GLU A 116 15.15 11.69 7.12
N ALA A 117 14.15 12.54 7.40
CA ALA A 117 14.29 13.71 8.27
C ALA A 117 14.31 13.33 9.76
N THR A 118 13.70 12.20 10.13
CA THR A 118 13.51 11.78 11.52
C THR A 118 14.60 10.82 12.00
N TYR A 119 15.09 9.93 11.12
CA TYR A 119 15.97 8.82 11.51
C TYR A 119 17.31 8.84 10.76
N THR A 120 18.37 8.42 11.48
CA THR A 120 19.71 8.27 10.90
C THR A 120 19.75 7.17 9.85
N ALA A 121 20.76 7.17 8.98
CA ALA A 121 20.85 6.18 7.90
C ALA A 121 20.79 4.72 8.40
N GLY A 122 21.43 4.40 9.53
CA GLY A 122 21.43 3.05 10.12
C GLY A 122 20.08 2.64 10.71
N ASP A 123 19.27 3.60 11.16
CA ASP A 123 18.00 3.32 11.84
C ASP A 123 16.82 3.19 10.86
N ARG A 124 16.96 3.73 9.64
CA ARG A 124 15.85 3.83 8.66
C ARG A 124 15.21 2.49 8.31
N LEU A 125 15.99 1.41 8.24
CA LEU A 125 15.42 0.08 7.94
C LEU A 125 14.45 -0.36 9.05
N CYS A 126 14.88 -0.31 10.32
CA CYS A 126 14.01 -0.62 11.46
C CYS A 126 12.77 0.27 11.49
N TRP A 127 12.97 1.59 11.38
CA TRP A 127 11.85 2.52 11.52
C TRP A 127 10.90 2.54 10.34
N SER A 128 11.36 2.17 9.14
CA SER A 128 10.45 1.93 8.02
C SER A 128 9.50 0.76 8.28
N TRP A 129 9.96 -0.31 8.94
CA TRP A 129 9.09 -1.42 9.35
C TRP A 129 8.12 -1.00 10.46
N VAL A 130 8.61 -0.30 11.49
CA VAL A 130 7.75 0.24 12.56
C VAL A 130 6.66 1.15 11.98
N TRP A 131 7.00 1.95 10.97
CA TRP A 131 6.04 2.79 10.25
C TRP A 131 4.93 1.98 9.56
N VAL A 132 5.28 0.90 8.85
CA VAL A 132 4.29 -0.02 8.25
C VAL A 132 3.36 -0.56 9.33
N MET A 133 3.91 -1.02 10.46
CA MET A 133 3.13 -1.59 11.55
C MET A 133 2.16 -0.57 12.16
N SER A 134 2.62 0.65 12.44
CA SER A 134 1.75 1.73 12.95
C SER A 134 0.61 2.02 11.98
N ARG A 135 0.88 2.12 10.67
CA ARG A 135 -0.17 2.37 9.67
C ARG A 135 -1.17 1.22 9.51
N ILE A 136 -0.73 -0.03 9.70
CA ILE A 136 -1.61 -1.21 9.70
C ILE A 136 -2.50 -1.21 10.94
N VAL A 137 -1.92 -1.02 12.13
CA VAL A 137 -2.65 -1.08 13.41
C VAL A 137 -3.67 0.06 13.53
N GLU A 138 -3.33 1.25 13.02
CA GLU A 138 -4.18 2.44 13.09
C GLU A 138 -5.23 2.50 11.97
N ALA A 139 -5.22 1.55 11.02
CA ALA A 139 -6.11 1.58 9.87
C ALA A 139 -7.58 1.39 10.30
N PRO A 140 -8.50 2.31 9.97
CA PRO A 140 -9.89 2.24 10.43
C PRO A 140 -10.71 1.15 9.73
N THR A 141 -10.21 0.58 8.64
CA THR A 141 -10.87 -0.48 7.88
C THR A 141 -9.85 -1.40 7.23
N THR A 142 -10.27 -2.59 6.81
CA THR A 142 -9.46 -3.51 5.99
C THR A 142 -8.98 -2.90 4.67
N PHE A 143 -9.73 -1.96 4.07
CA PHE A 143 -9.30 -1.23 2.89
C PHE A 143 -8.09 -0.33 3.19
N HIS A 144 -8.20 0.53 4.21
CA HIS A 144 -7.10 1.36 4.69
C HIS A 144 -5.86 0.53 5.08
N MET A 145 -6.05 -0.62 5.72
CA MET A 145 -4.96 -1.53 6.07
C MET A 145 -4.24 -2.07 4.82
N ARG A 146 -5.03 -2.55 3.84
CA ARG A 146 -4.50 -3.02 2.55
C ARG A 146 -3.81 -1.91 1.75
N ALA A 147 -4.31 -0.68 1.85
CA ALA A 147 -3.66 0.49 1.27
C ALA A 147 -2.33 0.79 1.98
N ALA A 148 -2.30 0.77 3.30
CA ALA A 148 -1.07 0.98 4.08
C ALA A 148 0.03 0.00 3.69
N VAL A 149 -0.29 -1.29 3.56
CA VAL A 149 0.64 -2.32 3.04
C VAL A 149 1.22 -1.90 1.68
N ARG A 150 0.36 -1.58 0.71
CA ARG A 150 0.76 -1.28 -0.67
C ARG A 150 1.63 -0.03 -0.75
N LEU A 151 1.42 0.95 0.13
CA LEU A 151 2.17 2.19 0.14
C LEU A 151 3.47 2.10 0.95
N CYS A 152 3.48 1.37 2.06
CA CYS A 152 4.57 1.44 3.03
C CYS A 152 5.56 0.28 2.90
N VAL A 153 5.16 -0.90 2.42
CA VAL A 153 6.12 -2.02 2.24
C VAL A 153 7.22 -1.68 1.24
N PRO A 154 6.96 -0.99 0.11
CA PRO A 154 8.04 -0.55 -0.78
C PRO A 154 9.09 0.34 -0.11
N LEU A 155 8.75 1.08 0.96
CA LEU A 155 9.75 1.85 1.74
C LEU A 155 10.71 0.92 2.48
N VAL A 156 10.22 -0.19 3.02
CA VAL A 156 11.05 -1.20 3.70
C VAL A 156 12.02 -1.82 2.70
N ALA A 157 11.54 -2.21 1.51
CA ALA A 157 12.40 -2.73 0.45
C ALA A 157 13.45 -1.72 0.01
N PHE A 158 13.07 -0.44 -0.15
CA PHE A 158 14.00 0.64 -0.49
C PHE A 158 15.15 0.73 0.53
N TYR A 159 14.85 0.81 1.82
CA TYR A 159 15.92 0.91 2.83
C TYR A 159 16.70 -0.39 2.99
N LEU A 160 16.06 -1.54 2.77
CA LEU A 160 16.73 -2.84 2.81
C LEU A 160 17.77 -2.99 1.69
N GLN A 161 17.52 -2.44 0.50
CA GLN A 161 18.50 -2.40 -0.59
C GLN A 161 19.70 -1.50 -0.27
N THR A 162 19.45 -0.37 0.40
CA THR A 162 20.51 0.57 0.81
C THR A 162 21.24 0.17 2.08
N HIS A 163 20.78 -0.87 2.77
CA HIS A 163 21.37 -1.35 4.01
C HIS A 163 22.60 -2.21 3.72
N THR A 164 23.79 -1.61 3.81
CA THR A 164 25.06 -2.34 3.84
C THR A 164 25.22 -3.06 5.17
N GLU A 165 25.45 -4.38 5.13
CA GLU A 165 25.96 -5.11 6.30
C GLU A 165 27.28 -4.45 6.72
N SER A 166 27.28 -3.83 7.89
CA SER A 166 28.49 -3.26 8.52
C SER A 166 29.09 -4.30 9.45
#